data_AF-A0A971CWE9-F1
#
_entry.id   AF-A0A971CWE9-F1
#
_cell.length_a   1.000
_cell.length_b   1.000
_cell.length_c   1.000
_cell.angle_alpha   90.00
_cell.angle_beta   90.00
_cell.angle_gamma   90.00
#
_symmetry.space_group_name_H-M   'P 1'
#
loop_
_entity.id
_entity.type
_entity.pdbx_description
1 polymer ?
#
loop_
_entity_poly.entity_id
_entity_poly.type
_entity_poly.pdbx_seq_one_letter_code
_entity_poly.pdbx_strand_id
1 'polypeptide(L)'
;MFKRSVLVLAAFVTLIPACSAPAIPEDLILYWPFNEGRGTVAKDRSGNGNDGTLEGGVLWGPGVIGAALQFNGSDSLVRGPHIPFDSRSFTHALWVNPSLLAGDQSVFSQYQASSANQGLHYRISAAGGVRMGFYSNDLDLPAGTVQAGTWYHLTFRYDFESQNRRVYINGELAGEGAAAPYLGSAGDTLVGTFWRPDRADRVPEWCNGMIDDVQIYGRALADEEIQGIMLGLADPDLAYDPSPADEAIDVPRDAALSWVAGQSAATHDVYFGTSFDDVNDATRADPRGVLISEGQTDASYEPTGLLDFGTTYYWRIDEISAGPDHTIHRGDVWSFTAEPFAYAVENIIATSNGFSESMSGPERTVDGSGLDADDRHSVDHADMWLAELPDNEPLHLQYEFDRLYKLHQMLVWNYNVEFELLLGLGLKEATVTYSEDGIDWSMLGDVELSQGTAKATYTANTTIDFHGVPARFVRLTVRGAWGGTEQAGLSEVRFLYIPAQAREPQPADGAVEFGVNNALAWRAGRDAVSHDVYLGADPDALEPAATVAGTSYAPGALNLATTYYWQVNAVQETESWEGAVWSFTTQEY
;
A
#
# COMPACT_ATOMS: atom_id res chain seq x y z
N MET A 1 23.90 -30.65 -28.98
CA MET A 1 23.82 -29.20 -28.67
C MET A 1 22.34 -28.88 -28.57
N PHE A 2 21.74 -29.20 -27.42
CA PHE A 2 20.29 -29.13 -27.22
C PHE A 2 19.94 -27.77 -26.60
N LYS A 3 19.11 -26.99 -27.29
CA LYS A 3 18.52 -25.74 -26.79
C LYS A 3 17.58 -26.10 -25.63
N ARG A 4 17.82 -25.49 -24.46
CA ARG A 4 16.87 -25.48 -23.34
C ARG A 4 15.75 -24.51 -23.69
N SER A 5 14.52 -25.00 -23.77
CA SER A 5 13.32 -24.17 -23.83
C SER A 5 12.89 -23.89 -22.39
N VAL A 6 12.94 -22.63 -21.98
CA VAL A 6 12.34 -22.15 -20.72
C VAL A 6 10.84 -21.99 -21.00
N LEU A 7 10.02 -22.72 -20.25
CA LEU A 7 8.56 -22.61 -20.30
C LEU A 7 8.18 -21.52 -19.27
N VAL A 8 7.79 -20.35 -19.75
CA VAL A 8 7.20 -19.28 -18.92
C VAL A 8 5.79 -19.74 -18.57
N LEU A 9 5.55 -20.05 -17.29
CA LEU A 9 4.23 -20.44 -16.78
C LEU A 9 3.46 -19.15 -16.47
N ALA A 10 2.55 -18.77 -17.37
CA ALA A 10 1.63 -17.66 -17.14
C ALA A 10 0.65 -18.05 -16.01
N ALA A 11 0.74 -17.38 -14.87
CA ALA A 11 -0.24 -17.50 -13.80
C ALA A 11 -1.59 -16.96 -14.29
N PHE A 12 -2.59 -17.82 -14.38
CA PHE A 12 -3.97 -17.39 -14.60
C PHE A 12 -4.50 -16.83 -13.27
N VAL A 13 -4.28 -15.55 -13.05
CA VAL A 13 -5.03 -14.75 -12.09
C VAL A 13 -6.49 -14.74 -12.58
N THR A 14 -7.42 -15.16 -11.73
CA THR A 14 -8.84 -14.93 -11.98
C THR A 14 -9.07 -13.43 -12.11
N LEU A 15 -9.24 -12.95 -13.34
CA LEU A 15 -9.64 -11.58 -13.64
C LEU A 15 -11.02 -11.33 -13.00
N ILE A 16 -11.03 -10.75 -11.80
CA ILE A 16 -12.02 -9.73 -11.50
C ILE A 16 -11.83 -8.67 -12.61
N PRO A 17 -12.86 -8.22 -13.33
CA PRO A 17 -12.68 -7.13 -14.28
C PRO A 17 -12.13 -5.95 -13.48
N ALA A 18 -10.83 -5.69 -13.64
CA ALA A 18 -10.20 -4.52 -13.07
C ALA A 18 -10.99 -3.31 -13.58
N CYS A 19 -11.42 -2.46 -12.66
CA CYS A 19 -11.95 -1.16 -13.02
C CYS A 19 -10.76 -0.35 -13.52
N SER A 20 -10.44 -0.47 -14.81
CA SER A 20 -9.29 0.19 -15.41
C SER A 20 -9.62 1.65 -15.65
N ALA A 21 -8.68 2.55 -15.35
CA ALA A 21 -8.76 3.94 -15.73
C ALA A 21 -9.04 4.07 -17.25
N PRO A 22 -9.93 4.98 -17.68
CA PRO A 22 -10.18 5.21 -19.10
C PRO A 22 -8.93 5.74 -19.80
N ALA A 23 -8.81 5.43 -21.09
CA ALA A 23 -7.77 6.00 -21.95
C ALA A 23 -7.99 7.51 -22.14
N ILE A 24 -6.90 8.24 -22.41
CA ILE A 24 -6.93 9.67 -22.73
C ILE A 24 -7.81 9.93 -23.97
N PRO A 25 -8.91 10.71 -23.86
CA PRO A 25 -9.77 11.02 -24.99
C PRO A 25 -9.20 12.16 -25.85
N GLU A 26 -9.48 12.14 -27.16
CA GLU A 26 -8.95 13.12 -28.13
C GLU A 26 -9.33 14.59 -27.83
N ASP A 27 -10.39 14.81 -27.05
CA ASP A 27 -10.88 16.15 -26.70
C ASP A 27 -10.40 16.66 -25.32
N LEU A 28 -9.51 15.90 -24.67
CA LEU A 28 -8.76 16.33 -23.51
C LEU A 28 -7.76 17.42 -23.92
N ILE A 29 -7.83 18.57 -23.26
CA ILE A 29 -6.99 19.73 -23.54
C ILE A 29 -5.81 19.80 -22.58
N LEU A 30 -6.00 19.39 -21.33
CA LEU A 30 -4.97 19.37 -20.29
C LEU A 30 -5.15 18.15 -19.41
N TYR A 31 -4.04 17.51 -19.08
CA TYR A 31 -3.99 16.54 -18.00
C TYR A 31 -2.69 16.66 -17.21
N TRP A 32 -2.81 17.15 -15.98
CA TRP A 32 -1.73 17.14 -15.00
C TRP A 32 -2.04 16.08 -13.94
N PRO A 33 -1.49 14.87 -14.06
CA PRO A 33 -1.68 13.82 -13.05
C PRO A 33 -0.98 14.13 -11.74
N PHE A 34 0.08 14.95 -11.76
CA PHE A 34 0.96 15.19 -10.61
C PHE A 34 1.65 13.92 -10.07
N ASN A 35 2.01 13.00 -10.98
CA ASN A 35 2.74 11.77 -10.67
C ASN A 35 4.27 11.87 -10.80
N GLU A 36 4.83 13.06 -11.10
CA GLU A 36 6.27 13.22 -11.24
C GLU A 36 7.02 13.05 -9.90
N GLY A 37 6.32 13.26 -8.78
CA GLY A 37 6.80 13.06 -7.41
C GLY A 37 7.92 14.01 -6.96
N ARG A 38 8.46 14.83 -7.87
CA ARG A 38 9.49 15.84 -7.59
C ARG A 38 9.64 16.87 -8.72
N GLY A 39 10.52 17.84 -8.47
CA GLY A 39 10.89 18.85 -9.46
C GLY A 39 9.89 19.98 -9.49
N THR A 40 9.95 20.80 -10.54
CA THR A 40 9.18 22.05 -10.64
C THR A 40 8.30 22.11 -11.88
N VAL A 41 8.05 20.98 -12.54
CA VAL A 41 7.25 20.90 -13.76
C VAL A 41 6.10 19.92 -13.53
N ALA A 42 4.88 20.35 -13.84
CA ALA A 42 3.72 19.48 -13.99
C ALA A 42 3.57 19.16 -15.48
N LYS A 43 3.83 17.92 -15.87
CA LYS A 43 3.81 17.52 -17.28
C LYS A 43 2.37 17.40 -17.76
N ASP A 44 2.07 18.01 -18.89
CA ASP A 44 0.81 17.78 -19.58
C ASP A 44 0.84 16.42 -20.31
N ARG A 45 0.10 15.46 -19.77
CA ARG A 45 -0.07 14.11 -20.33
C ARG A 45 -1.15 14.04 -21.39
N SER A 46 -1.89 15.12 -21.68
CA SER A 46 -2.87 15.11 -22.78
C SER A 46 -2.24 15.10 -24.16
N GLY A 47 -0.93 15.35 -24.26
CA GLY A 47 -0.20 15.47 -25.52
C GLY A 47 -0.26 16.86 -26.16
N ASN A 48 -0.94 17.83 -25.55
CA ASN A 48 -1.08 19.19 -26.09
C ASN A 48 0.07 20.14 -25.71
N GLY A 49 0.99 19.72 -24.84
CA GLY A 49 2.17 20.48 -24.46
C GLY A 49 1.86 21.66 -23.53
N ASN A 50 0.76 21.60 -22.79
CA ASN A 50 0.35 22.61 -21.82
C ASN A 50 1.03 22.40 -20.45
N ASP A 51 2.33 22.15 -20.44
CA ASP A 51 3.09 21.90 -19.21
C ASP A 51 2.94 23.07 -18.21
N GLY A 52 2.81 22.74 -16.93
CA GLY A 52 2.74 23.67 -15.81
C GLY A 52 4.11 23.86 -15.13
N THR A 53 4.34 25.03 -14.57
CA THR A 53 5.49 25.32 -13.69
C THR A 53 5.01 25.45 -12.25
N LEU A 54 5.62 24.71 -11.33
CA LEU A 54 5.39 24.84 -9.89
C LEU A 54 6.17 26.05 -9.36
N GLU A 55 5.47 26.96 -8.67
CA GLU A 55 6.01 28.18 -8.08
C GLU A 55 5.65 28.24 -6.58
N GLY A 56 6.44 28.97 -5.79
CA GLY A 56 6.07 29.35 -4.41
C GLY A 56 5.96 28.18 -3.42
N GLY A 57 7.02 27.39 -3.26
CA GLY A 57 7.10 26.41 -2.17
C GLY A 57 6.07 25.27 -2.23
N VAL A 58 5.50 24.98 -3.41
CA VAL A 58 4.73 23.75 -3.65
C VAL A 58 5.60 22.54 -3.30
N LEU A 59 5.02 21.59 -2.57
CA LEU A 59 5.65 20.33 -2.22
C LEU A 59 4.93 19.16 -2.87
N TRP A 60 5.63 18.04 -3.05
CA TRP A 60 5.04 16.78 -3.47
C TRP A 60 4.65 15.96 -2.24
N GLY A 61 3.57 15.19 -2.35
CA GLY A 61 3.13 14.26 -1.32
C GLY A 61 2.30 13.11 -1.92
N PRO A 62 1.88 12.13 -1.11
CA PRO A 62 1.03 11.04 -1.60
C PRO A 62 -0.35 11.57 -2.04
N GLY A 63 -0.79 11.15 -3.21
CA GLY A 63 -2.05 11.56 -3.84
C GLY A 63 -3.19 10.56 -3.60
N VAL A 64 -4.30 10.79 -4.31
CA VAL A 64 -5.35 9.77 -4.51
C VAL A 64 -4.89 8.77 -5.56
N ILE A 65 -4.20 9.25 -6.59
CA ILE A 65 -3.66 8.45 -7.67
C ILE A 65 -2.18 8.78 -7.75
N GLY A 66 -1.31 7.90 -7.23
CA GLY A 66 0.12 8.15 -7.19
C GLY A 66 0.49 9.33 -6.27
N ALA A 67 1.03 10.40 -6.84
CA ALA A 67 1.48 11.58 -6.10
C ALA A 67 0.56 12.79 -6.33
N ALA A 68 0.65 13.79 -5.45
CA ALA A 68 -0.14 15.01 -5.51
C ALA A 68 0.70 16.23 -5.10
N LEU A 69 0.18 17.42 -5.38
CA LEU A 69 0.81 18.67 -4.99
C LEU A 69 0.18 19.25 -3.73
N GLN A 70 1.03 19.59 -2.76
CA GLN A 70 0.66 20.27 -1.52
C GLN A 70 0.92 21.79 -1.65
N PHE A 71 -0.13 22.56 -1.37
CA PHE A 71 -0.16 24.02 -1.42
C PHE A 71 -0.20 24.59 0.00
N ASN A 72 0.59 25.64 0.25
CA ASN A 72 0.85 26.16 1.60
C ASN A 72 -0.10 27.28 2.07
N GLY A 73 -1.09 27.68 1.26
CA GLY A 73 -2.01 28.77 1.60
C GLY A 73 -1.44 30.18 1.52
N SER A 74 -0.28 30.39 0.89
CA SER A 74 0.39 31.69 0.89
C SER A 74 1.05 32.12 -0.43
N ASP A 75 1.81 31.26 -1.10
CA ASP A 75 2.48 31.60 -2.37
C ASP A 75 2.56 30.44 -3.37
N SER A 76 2.12 29.23 -2.97
CA SER A 76 2.13 28.04 -3.81
C SER A 76 1.14 28.11 -4.97
N LEU A 77 1.62 27.87 -6.20
CA LEU A 77 0.76 27.68 -7.37
C LEU A 77 1.42 26.77 -8.43
N VAL A 78 0.60 26.26 -9.34
CA VAL A 78 1.04 25.78 -10.65
C VAL A 78 0.57 26.79 -11.71
N ARG A 79 1.49 27.21 -12.58
CA ARG A 79 1.20 28.12 -13.70
C ARG A 79 1.39 27.41 -15.03
N GLY A 80 0.32 27.31 -15.81
CA GLY A 80 0.33 26.81 -17.18
C GLY A 80 -0.11 27.88 -18.20
N PRO A 81 0.00 27.58 -19.51
CA PRO A 81 -0.42 28.49 -20.56
C PRO A 81 -1.94 28.75 -20.54
N HIS A 82 -2.37 29.84 -21.19
CA HIS A 82 -3.78 30.15 -21.37
C HIS A 82 -4.46 29.08 -22.25
N ILE A 83 -5.60 28.58 -21.77
CA ILE A 83 -6.48 27.68 -22.52
C ILE A 83 -7.78 28.44 -22.86
N PRO A 84 -8.16 28.56 -24.15
CA PRO A 84 -9.33 29.34 -24.56
C PRO A 84 -10.65 28.59 -24.34
N PHE A 85 -11.44 29.08 -23.38
CA PHE A 85 -12.78 28.56 -23.07
C PHE A 85 -13.92 29.48 -23.52
N ASP A 86 -13.61 30.64 -24.11
CA ASP A 86 -14.65 31.54 -24.58
C ASP A 86 -15.47 30.90 -25.71
N SER A 87 -16.79 31.08 -25.65
CA SER A 87 -17.73 30.59 -26.66
C SER A 87 -17.79 29.06 -26.86
N ARG A 88 -17.46 28.28 -25.83
CA ARG A 88 -17.58 26.81 -25.88
C ARG A 88 -18.00 26.19 -24.55
N SER A 89 -18.49 24.96 -24.64
CA SER A 89 -18.67 24.07 -23.49
C SER A 89 -17.32 23.58 -22.96
N PHE A 90 -17.23 23.30 -21.67
CA PHE A 90 -16.02 22.75 -21.04
C PHE A 90 -16.35 21.97 -19.75
N THR A 91 -15.42 21.10 -19.36
CA THR A 91 -15.46 20.38 -18.07
C THR A 91 -14.08 20.42 -17.45
N HIS A 92 -14.00 20.76 -16.17
CA HIS A 92 -12.77 20.69 -15.39
C HIS A 92 -12.98 19.73 -14.23
N ALA A 93 -12.04 18.82 -14.01
CA ALA A 93 -12.05 17.87 -12.93
C ALA A 93 -10.71 17.90 -12.18
N LEU A 94 -10.76 17.64 -10.88
CA LEU A 94 -9.59 17.54 -10.00
C LEU A 94 -9.97 16.84 -8.70
N TRP A 95 -9.03 16.10 -8.13
CA TRP A 95 -9.08 15.66 -6.74
C TRP A 95 -8.54 16.75 -5.81
N VAL A 96 -9.19 16.97 -4.68
CA VAL A 96 -8.77 17.97 -3.67
C VAL A 96 -8.87 17.42 -2.24
N ASN A 97 -7.87 17.74 -1.41
CA ASN A 97 -7.89 17.54 0.04
C ASN A 97 -7.65 18.90 0.73
N PRO A 98 -8.70 19.66 1.06
CA PRO A 98 -8.54 21.02 1.56
C PRO A 98 -8.12 21.06 3.03
N SER A 99 -7.36 22.07 3.44
CA SER A 99 -7.06 22.40 4.84
C SER A 99 -7.84 23.62 5.37
N LEU A 100 -8.88 24.03 4.64
CA LEU A 100 -9.82 25.15 4.89
C LEU A 100 -9.24 26.38 5.62
N LEU A 101 -8.96 27.45 4.86
CA LEU A 101 -8.53 28.75 5.42
C LEU A 101 -9.70 29.59 5.97
N ALA A 102 -9.38 30.69 6.65
CA ALA A 102 -10.37 31.63 7.19
C ALA A 102 -11.13 32.45 6.11
N GLY A 103 -10.72 32.34 4.84
CA GLY A 103 -11.36 32.99 3.69
C GLY A 103 -11.49 32.04 2.50
N ASP A 104 -12.00 32.55 1.38
CA ASP A 104 -12.07 31.79 0.15
C ASP A 104 -10.67 31.44 -0.36
N GLN A 105 -10.52 30.19 -0.79
CA GLN A 105 -9.31 29.65 -1.39
C GLN A 105 -9.63 29.11 -2.78
N SER A 106 -8.78 29.41 -3.77
CA SER A 106 -9.01 28.99 -5.15
C SER A 106 -8.17 27.78 -5.54
N VAL A 107 -8.85 26.73 -5.99
CA VAL A 107 -8.19 25.49 -6.47
C VAL A 107 -7.80 25.57 -7.94
N PHE A 108 -8.55 26.35 -8.73
CA PHE A 108 -8.27 26.58 -10.15
C PHE A 108 -8.76 27.97 -10.57
N SER A 109 -8.05 28.61 -11.50
CA SER A 109 -8.54 29.81 -12.15
C SER A 109 -7.92 30.15 -13.51
N GLN A 110 -8.64 30.99 -14.26
CA GLN A 110 -8.11 31.82 -15.34
C GLN A 110 -8.70 33.22 -15.20
N TYR A 111 -7.84 34.23 -15.09
CA TYR A 111 -8.26 35.60 -14.83
C TYR A 111 -7.81 36.55 -15.94
N GLN A 112 -8.78 37.23 -16.57
CA GLN A 112 -8.50 38.30 -17.52
C GLN A 112 -8.67 39.69 -16.89
N ALA A 113 -9.83 39.95 -16.27
CA ALA A 113 -10.17 41.29 -15.77
C ALA A 113 -11.23 41.27 -14.67
N SER A 114 -11.32 42.39 -13.94
CA SER A 114 -12.34 42.65 -12.91
C SER A 114 -13.72 42.94 -13.53
N SER A 115 -14.21 42.05 -14.41
CA SER A 115 -15.41 42.21 -15.22
C SER A 115 -16.25 40.93 -15.24
N ALA A 116 -17.57 41.09 -15.37
CA ALA A 116 -18.51 39.98 -15.40
C ALA A 116 -18.16 39.00 -16.54
N ASN A 117 -18.15 37.71 -16.21
CA ASN A 117 -17.88 36.60 -17.11
C ASN A 117 -16.46 36.54 -17.71
N GLN A 118 -15.48 37.28 -17.16
CA GLN A 118 -14.08 37.33 -17.63
C GLN A 118 -13.06 36.82 -16.59
N GLY A 119 -13.53 36.06 -15.59
CA GLY A 119 -12.66 35.46 -14.58
C GLY A 119 -13.22 34.13 -14.10
N LEU A 120 -12.71 33.03 -14.67
CA LEU A 120 -13.06 31.68 -14.25
C LEU A 120 -12.36 31.37 -12.93
N HIS A 121 -13.11 30.91 -11.93
CA HIS A 121 -12.55 30.48 -10.66
C HIS A 121 -13.37 29.37 -10.03
N TYR A 122 -12.65 28.42 -9.42
CA TYR A 122 -13.20 27.40 -8.53
C TYR A 122 -12.70 27.66 -7.13
N ARG A 123 -13.62 27.79 -6.18
CA ARG A 123 -13.30 28.17 -4.80
C ARG A 123 -13.88 27.19 -3.81
N ILE A 124 -13.18 27.09 -2.68
CA ILE A 124 -13.68 26.49 -1.45
C ILE A 124 -13.71 27.59 -0.40
N SER A 125 -14.84 27.79 0.25
CA SER A 125 -14.99 28.77 1.34
C SER A 125 -14.48 28.23 2.67
N ALA A 126 -14.30 29.10 3.66
CA ALA A 126 -13.89 28.73 5.01
C ALA A 126 -14.80 27.70 5.70
N ALA A 127 -16.07 27.66 5.31
CA ALA A 127 -17.06 26.71 5.84
C ALA A 127 -17.19 25.44 4.97
N GLY A 128 -16.29 25.21 4.00
CA GLY A 128 -16.32 24.04 3.13
C GLY A 128 -17.40 24.08 2.04
N GLY A 129 -17.92 25.25 1.69
CA GLY A 129 -18.79 25.42 0.51
C GLY A 129 -17.99 25.54 -0.78
N VAL A 130 -18.42 24.89 -1.85
CA VAL A 130 -17.77 24.89 -3.18
C VAL A 130 -18.43 25.93 -4.09
N ARG A 131 -17.64 26.64 -4.91
CA ARG A 131 -18.14 27.61 -5.89
C ARG A 131 -17.58 27.38 -7.28
N MET A 132 -18.46 27.48 -8.26
CA MET A 132 -18.14 27.69 -9.67
C MET A 132 -18.47 29.11 -10.10
N GLY A 133 -17.48 29.93 -10.46
CA GLY A 133 -17.71 31.34 -10.74
C GLY A 133 -17.07 31.86 -12.03
N PHE A 134 -17.80 32.73 -12.73
CA PHE A 134 -17.30 33.57 -13.84
C PHE A 134 -17.24 35.02 -13.37
N TYR A 135 -16.47 35.28 -12.32
CA TYR A 135 -16.31 36.54 -11.60
C TYR A 135 -17.51 36.98 -10.74
N SER A 136 -18.61 37.44 -11.34
CA SER A 136 -19.81 37.92 -10.63
C SER A 136 -21.06 37.12 -10.98
N ASN A 137 -20.84 35.95 -11.57
CA ASN A 137 -21.85 35.02 -12.02
C ASN A 137 -21.44 33.68 -11.42
N ASP A 138 -21.91 33.41 -10.20
CA ASP A 138 -21.40 32.35 -9.34
C ASP A 138 -22.53 31.36 -8.99
N LEU A 139 -22.17 30.08 -8.91
CA LEU A 139 -23.00 29.02 -8.33
C LEU A 139 -22.31 28.57 -7.05
N ASP A 140 -22.96 28.84 -5.93
CA ASP A 140 -22.52 28.51 -4.59
C ASP A 140 -23.23 27.26 -4.08
N LEU A 141 -22.45 26.27 -3.67
CA LEU A 141 -22.95 25.11 -2.94
C LEU A 141 -22.94 25.39 -1.43
N PRO A 142 -23.79 24.71 -0.64
CA PRO A 142 -23.90 24.96 0.80
C PRO A 142 -22.60 24.74 1.58
N ALA A 143 -22.50 25.35 2.76
CA ALA A 143 -21.42 25.05 3.71
C ALA A 143 -21.43 23.55 4.08
N GLY A 144 -20.25 23.00 4.36
CA GLY A 144 -20.05 21.59 4.68
C GLY A 144 -20.09 20.64 3.48
N THR A 145 -20.10 21.16 2.24
CA THR A 145 -19.99 20.32 1.02
C THR A 145 -18.70 19.51 1.02
N VAL A 146 -17.60 20.12 1.45
CA VAL A 146 -16.30 19.46 1.66
C VAL A 146 -15.79 19.73 3.08
N GLN A 147 -14.99 18.80 3.59
CA GLN A 147 -14.39 18.88 4.93
C GLN A 147 -12.87 18.93 4.83
N ALA A 148 -12.24 19.52 5.85
CA ALA A 148 -10.79 19.57 5.91
C ALA A 148 -10.18 18.17 6.10
N GLY A 149 -9.09 17.87 5.41
CA GLY A 149 -8.37 16.60 5.55
C GLY A 149 -8.96 15.43 4.75
N THR A 150 -10.05 15.65 4.00
CA THR A 150 -10.75 14.60 3.24
C THR A 150 -10.61 14.83 1.74
N TRP A 151 -10.29 13.77 0.99
CA TRP A 151 -10.24 13.80 -0.47
C TRP A 151 -11.65 13.84 -1.10
N TYR A 152 -11.83 14.74 -2.07
CA TYR A 152 -13.03 14.83 -2.91
C TYR A 152 -12.65 15.00 -4.37
N HIS A 153 -13.34 14.30 -5.26
CA HIS A 153 -13.28 14.59 -6.68
C HIS A 153 -14.30 15.69 -7.00
N LEU A 154 -13.82 16.85 -7.46
CA LEU A 154 -14.65 17.98 -7.85
C LEU A 154 -14.71 18.06 -9.38
N THR A 155 -15.92 18.13 -9.93
CA THR A 155 -16.10 18.35 -11.38
C THR A 155 -16.98 19.55 -11.64
N PHE A 156 -16.48 20.45 -12.48
CA PHE A 156 -17.13 21.70 -12.88
C PHE A 156 -17.46 21.63 -14.37
N ARG A 157 -18.74 21.45 -14.69
CA ARG A 157 -19.25 21.30 -16.06
C ARG A 157 -19.98 22.57 -16.48
N TYR A 158 -19.63 23.13 -17.63
CA TYR A 158 -20.38 24.22 -18.28
C TYR A 158 -20.80 23.84 -19.69
N ASP A 159 -22.08 24.02 -19.97
CA ASP A 159 -22.72 23.77 -21.25
C ASP A 159 -23.13 25.11 -21.87
N PHE A 160 -22.38 25.53 -22.89
CA PHE A 160 -22.53 26.83 -23.54
C PHE A 160 -23.85 26.94 -24.31
N GLU A 161 -24.26 25.85 -24.96
CA GLU A 161 -25.47 25.77 -25.78
C GLU A 161 -26.73 25.95 -24.93
N SER A 162 -26.79 25.28 -23.77
CA SER A 162 -27.91 25.39 -22.83
C SER A 162 -27.76 26.50 -21.80
N GLN A 163 -26.59 27.15 -21.73
CA GLN A 163 -26.26 28.18 -20.75
C GLN A 163 -26.46 27.71 -19.31
N ASN A 164 -26.02 26.47 -19.03
CA ASN A 164 -26.17 25.80 -17.76
C ASN A 164 -24.81 25.34 -17.23
N ARG A 165 -24.64 25.35 -15.91
CA ARG A 165 -23.48 24.78 -15.22
C ARG A 165 -23.90 23.81 -14.13
N ARG A 166 -23.04 22.82 -13.91
CA ARG A 166 -23.19 21.79 -12.88
C ARG A 166 -21.89 21.59 -12.13
N VAL A 167 -22.03 21.26 -10.85
CA VAL A 167 -20.94 20.88 -9.97
C VAL A 167 -21.23 19.49 -9.44
N TYR A 168 -20.26 18.59 -9.56
CA TYR A 168 -20.33 17.22 -9.07
C TYR A 168 -19.29 17.02 -7.96
N ILE A 169 -19.65 16.22 -6.97
CA ILE A 169 -18.76 15.79 -5.87
C ILE A 169 -18.74 14.28 -5.90
N ASN A 170 -17.55 13.68 -6.04
CA ASN A 170 -17.38 12.22 -6.13
C ASN A 170 -18.30 11.57 -7.18
N GLY A 171 -18.43 12.23 -8.34
CA GLY A 171 -19.21 11.74 -9.47
C GLY A 171 -20.73 11.96 -9.35
N GLU A 172 -21.22 12.48 -8.23
CA GLU A 172 -22.64 12.76 -8.01
C GLU A 172 -22.96 14.26 -8.18
N LEU A 173 -24.08 14.57 -8.83
CA LEU A 173 -24.52 15.95 -9.04
C LEU A 173 -24.86 16.62 -7.70
N ALA A 174 -24.11 17.66 -7.34
CA ALA A 174 -24.28 18.38 -6.08
C ALA A 174 -24.93 19.77 -6.25
N GLY A 175 -24.83 20.37 -7.44
CA GLY A 175 -25.45 21.65 -7.73
C GLY A 175 -25.58 21.93 -9.22
N GLU A 176 -26.62 22.67 -9.59
CA GLU A 176 -26.92 23.08 -10.97
C GLU A 176 -27.48 24.49 -11.00
N GLY A 177 -27.17 25.25 -12.04
CA GLY A 177 -27.76 26.57 -12.25
C GLY A 177 -27.51 27.14 -13.64
N ALA A 178 -28.34 28.12 -14.03
CA ALA A 178 -28.10 28.88 -15.25
C ALA A 178 -26.84 29.74 -15.11
N ALA A 179 -26.12 29.94 -16.22
CA ALA A 179 -24.95 30.80 -16.29
C ALA A 179 -24.91 31.54 -17.63
N ALA A 180 -24.62 32.84 -17.58
CA ALA A 180 -24.29 33.59 -18.79
C ALA A 180 -23.03 33.01 -19.47
N PRO A 181 -22.86 33.21 -20.79
CA PRO A 181 -21.65 32.88 -21.52
C PRO A 181 -20.37 33.30 -20.80
N TYR A 182 -19.41 32.38 -20.68
CA TYR A 182 -18.04 32.74 -20.32
C TYR A 182 -17.38 33.47 -21.50
N LEU A 183 -16.72 34.59 -21.21
CA LEU A 183 -16.16 35.53 -22.19
C LEU A 183 -14.66 35.79 -22.00
N GLY A 184 -14.01 35.08 -21.07
CA GLY A 184 -12.58 35.25 -20.82
C GLY A 184 -11.74 34.62 -21.93
N SER A 185 -10.84 35.41 -22.52
CA SER A 185 -9.99 35.03 -23.66
C SER A 185 -8.49 35.23 -23.41
N ALA A 186 -8.13 35.46 -22.15
CA ALA A 186 -6.75 35.61 -21.69
C ALA A 186 -6.62 35.20 -20.22
N GLY A 187 -5.39 35.13 -19.74
CA GLY A 187 -5.03 34.77 -18.37
C GLY A 187 -4.43 33.37 -18.29
N ASP A 188 -3.36 33.25 -17.52
CA ASP A 188 -2.69 31.98 -17.29
C ASP A 188 -3.65 30.98 -16.64
N THR A 189 -3.44 29.69 -16.93
CA THR A 189 -4.11 28.61 -16.21
C THR A 189 -3.41 28.43 -14.87
N LEU A 190 -4.10 28.72 -13.78
CA LEU A 190 -3.55 28.66 -12.43
C LEU A 190 -4.23 27.57 -11.61
N VAL A 191 -3.44 26.72 -10.97
CA VAL A 191 -3.90 25.82 -9.89
C VAL A 191 -3.32 26.34 -8.58
N GLY A 192 -4.15 26.41 -7.54
CA GLY A 192 -3.71 26.83 -6.20
C GLY A 192 -3.83 28.33 -5.90
N THR A 193 -4.32 29.16 -6.82
CA THR A 193 -4.59 30.57 -6.52
C THR A 193 -5.59 31.22 -7.48
N PHE A 194 -6.21 32.31 -7.03
CA PHE A 194 -6.83 33.32 -7.90
C PHE A 194 -6.06 34.63 -7.77
N TRP A 195 -5.24 34.92 -8.77
CA TRP A 195 -4.37 36.08 -8.76
C TRP A 195 -4.88 37.18 -9.69
N ARG A 196 -4.99 38.41 -9.16
CA ARG A 196 -5.47 39.60 -9.88
C ARG A 196 -4.35 40.64 -10.02
N PRO A 197 -3.51 40.56 -11.06
CA PRO A 197 -2.39 41.48 -11.23
C PRO A 197 -2.83 42.93 -11.50
N ASP A 198 -4.05 43.16 -11.99
CA ASP A 198 -4.66 44.48 -12.15
C ASP A 198 -5.07 45.14 -10.81
N ARG A 199 -5.07 44.37 -9.72
CA ARG A 199 -5.55 44.74 -8.38
C ARG A 199 -4.51 44.36 -7.32
N ALA A 200 -3.36 45.03 -7.36
CA ALA A 200 -2.30 44.84 -6.35
C ALA A 200 -2.74 45.16 -4.90
N ASP A 201 -3.90 45.82 -4.73
CA ASP A 201 -4.54 46.10 -3.43
C ASP A 201 -5.25 44.88 -2.82
N ARG A 202 -5.46 43.80 -3.57
CA ARG A 202 -6.12 42.58 -3.07
C ARG A 202 -5.12 41.46 -2.84
N VAL A 203 -5.27 40.80 -1.68
CA VAL A 203 -4.56 39.57 -1.38
C VAL A 203 -5.11 38.46 -2.28
N PRO A 204 -4.25 37.67 -2.95
CA PRO A 204 -4.69 36.52 -3.73
C PRO A 204 -5.37 35.47 -2.85
N GLU A 205 -6.26 34.70 -3.45
CA GLU A 205 -7.02 33.64 -2.76
C GLU A 205 -6.26 32.32 -2.89
N TRP A 206 -5.28 32.13 -2.01
CA TRP A 206 -4.36 30.98 -2.04
C TRP A 206 -5.03 29.69 -1.56
N CYS A 207 -4.73 28.58 -2.23
CA CYS A 207 -5.12 27.24 -1.80
C CYS A 207 -4.24 26.74 -0.67
N ASN A 208 -4.86 26.13 0.35
CA ASN A 208 -4.17 25.33 1.36
C ASN A 208 -4.72 23.91 1.38
N GLY A 209 -3.85 22.92 1.22
CA GLY A 209 -4.23 21.51 1.09
C GLY A 209 -3.53 20.84 -0.09
N MET A 210 -4.10 19.74 -0.58
CA MET A 210 -3.54 18.95 -1.68
C MET A 210 -4.48 18.96 -2.90
N ILE A 211 -3.90 18.94 -4.09
CA ILE A 211 -4.61 18.80 -5.38
C ILE A 211 -3.92 17.72 -6.20
N ASP A 212 -4.73 16.89 -6.85
CA ASP A 212 -4.32 15.74 -7.64
C ASP A 212 -5.15 15.65 -8.95
N ASP A 213 -4.62 15.01 -9.99
CA ASP A 213 -5.33 14.59 -11.21
C ASP A 213 -6.18 15.70 -11.86
N VAL A 214 -5.54 16.79 -12.28
CA VAL A 214 -6.23 17.93 -12.91
C VAL A 214 -6.49 17.65 -14.39
N GLN A 215 -7.75 17.58 -14.77
CA GLN A 215 -8.20 17.26 -16.13
C GLN A 215 -9.07 18.37 -16.72
N ILE A 216 -8.86 18.72 -17.99
CA ILE A 216 -9.61 19.75 -18.71
C ILE A 216 -10.10 19.26 -20.06
N TYR A 217 -11.41 19.34 -20.27
CA TYR A 217 -12.08 18.89 -21.48
C TYR A 217 -12.68 20.05 -22.26
N GLY A 218 -12.58 19.98 -23.59
CA GLY A 218 -13.14 20.96 -24.51
C GLY A 218 -14.65 20.87 -24.74
N ARG A 219 -15.37 20.14 -23.89
CA ARG A 219 -16.82 19.90 -23.97
C ARG A 219 -17.43 19.69 -22.59
N ALA A 220 -18.77 19.68 -22.55
CA ALA A 220 -19.51 19.31 -21.37
C ALA A 220 -19.68 17.78 -21.32
N LEU A 221 -19.00 17.09 -20.41
CA LEU A 221 -19.03 15.62 -20.28
C LEU A 221 -20.43 15.10 -19.89
N ALA A 222 -20.74 13.86 -20.24
CA ALA A 222 -21.92 13.15 -19.73
C ALA A 222 -21.72 12.69 -18.28
N ASP A 223 -22.81 12.46 -17.56
CA ASP A 223 -22.76 12.07 -16.13
C ASP A 223 -22.00 10.74 -15.93
N GLU A 224 -22.14 9.79 -16.86
CA GLU A 224 -21.41 8.52 -16.82
C GLU A 224 -19.90 8.67 -17.07
N GLU A 225 -19.51 9.62 -17.93
CA GLU A 225 -18.09 9.92 -18.17
C GLU A 225 -17.46 10.55 -16.93
N ILE A 226 -18.20 11.42 -16.23
CA ILE A 226 -17.74 12.07 -15.00
C ILE A 226 -17.42 11.02 -13.91
N GLN A 227 -18.16 9.91 -13.86
CA GLN A 227 -17.85 8.82 -12.93
C GLN A 227 -16.56 8.08 -13.30
N GLY A 228 -16.33 7.86 -14.60
CA GLY A 228 -15.14 7.13 -15.09
C GLY A 228 -13.84 7.89 -14.86
N ILE A 229 -13.84 9.21 -15.07
CA ILE A 229 -12.62 10.03 -14.96
C ILE A 229 -12.10 10.18 -13.53
N MET A 230 -12.90 9.82 -12.51
CA MET A 230 -12.45 9.83 -11.11
C MET A 230 -11.33 8.83 -10.83
N LEU A 231 -11.19 7.82 -11.70
CA LEU A 231 -10.15 6.79 -11.62
C LEU A 231 -8.80 7.28 -12.19
N GLY A 232 -8.72 8.53 -12.64
CA GLY A 232 -7.62 9.07 -13.43
C GLY A 232 -7.73 8.68 -14.90
N LEU A 233 -6.76 9.14 -15.69
CA LEU A 233 -6.62 8.73 -17.10
C LEU A 233 -5.33 7.94 -17.27
N ALA A 234 -5.41 6.79 -17.92
CA ALA A 234 -4.24 6.03 -18.33
C ALA A 234 -3.67 6.63 -19.62
N ASP A 235 -2.39 7.03 -19.60
CA ASP A 235 -1.65 7.37 -20.80
C ASP A 235 -1.36 6.06 -21.57
N PRO A 236 -1.97 5.85 -22.75
CA PRO A 236 -1.87 4.58 -23.47
C PRO A 236 -0.44 4.30 -23.94
N ASP A 237 0.45 5.30 -23.99
CA ASP A 237 1.84 5.12 -24.41
C ASP A 237 2.77 4.70 -23.26
N LEU A 238 2.29 4.68 -22.01
CA LEU A 238 3.06 4.20 -20.85
C LEU A 238 2.81 2.72 -20.58
N ALA A 239 3.80 2.08 -19.96
CA ALA A 239 3.64 0.76 -19.39
C ALA A 239 2.57 0.82 -18.27
N TYR A 240 1.78 -0.25 -18.15
CA TYR A 240 0.72 -0.34 -17.14
C TYR A 240 0.54 -1.79 -16.65
N ASP A 241 -0.34 -1.97 -15.65
CA ASP A 241 -0.64 -3.28 -15.03
C ASP A 241 0.64 -4.02 -14.56
N PRO A 242 1.40 -3.40 -13.63
CA PRO A 242 2.64 -3.99 -13.13
C PRO A 242 2.40 -5.27 -12.31
N SER A 243 3.32 -6.21 -12.42
CA SER A 243 3.46 -7.37 -11.54
C SER A 243 4.93 -7.46 -11.11
N PRO A 244 5.27 -7.42 -9.80
CA PRO A 244 4.36 -7.22 -8.68
C PRO A 244 3.54 -5.93 -8.80
N ALA A 245 2.30 -5.97 -8.31
CA ALA A 245 1.43 -4.79 -8.32
C ALA A 245 2.08 -3.63 -7.56
N ASP A 246 1.74 -2.41 -7.92
CA ASP A 246 2.25 -1.23 -7.24
C ASP A 246 1.87 -1.25 -5.74
N GLU A 247 2.82 -0.90 -4.90
CA GLU A 247 2.80 -0.97 -3.44
C GLU A 247 2.55 -2.38 -2.85
N ALA A 248 2.66 -3.44 -3.66
CA ALA A 248 2.49 -4.80 -3.16
C ALA A 248 3.48 -5.12 -2.03
N ILE A 249 2.99 -5.76 -0.98
CA ILE A 249 3.80 -6.24 0.14
C ILE A 249 3.90 -7.76 0.11
N ASP A 250 4.88 -8.29 0.83
CA ASP A 250 5.13 -9.72 0.96
C ASP A 250 5.43 -10.43 -0.37
N VAL A 251 6.10 -9.72 -1.28
CA VAL A 251 6.48 -10.25 -2.59
C VAL A 251 7.61 -11.28 -2.47
N PRO A 252 7.54 -12.43 -3.17
CA PRO A 252 8.63 -13.42 -3.18
C PRO A 252 9.97 -12.81 -3.60
N ARG A 253 11.07 -13.27 -2.99
CA ARG A 253 12.40 -12.75 -3.28
C ARG A 253 12.93 -13.08 -4.66
N ASP A 254 12.32 -14.05 -5.33
CA ASP A 254 12.59 -14.47 -6.69
C ASP A 254 11.52 -13.97 -7.68
N ALA A 255 10.72 -12.97 -7.29
CA ALA A 255 9.70 -12.42 -8.16
C ALA A 255 10.29 -11.75 -9.40
N ALA A 256 9.76 -12.16 -10.55
CA ALA A 256 9.93 -11.49 -11.83
C ALA A 256 9.11 -10.21 -11.87
N LEU A 257 9.62 -9.20 -12.56
CA LEU A 257 8.88 -8.01 -12.94
C LEU A 257 8.20 -8.26 -14.29
N SER A 258 6.96 -7.84 -14.47
CA SER A 258 6.26 -7.84 -15.75
C SER A 258 5.24 -6.71 -15.81
N TRP A 259 4.94 -6.25 -17.02
CA TRP A 259 4.00 -5.17 -17.28
C TRP A 259 3.29 -5.42 -18.60
N VAL A 260 2.23 -4.67 -18.85
CA VAL A 260 1.67 -4.53 -20.18
C VAL A 260 2.30 -3.32 -20.86
N ALA A 261 2.82 -3.56 -22.06
CA ALA A 261 3.48 -2.54 -22.87
C ALA A 261 2.52 -1.42 -23.31
N GLY A 262 3.03 -0.20 -23.35
CA GLY A 262 2.33 0.94 -23.96
C GLY A 262 1.99 0.68 -25.44
N GLN A 263 0.91 1.29 -25.94
CA GLN A 263 0.35 1.06 -27.27
C GLN A 263 1.35 1.28 -28.41
N SER A 264 2.25 2.27 -28.29
CA SER A 264 3.27 2.57 -29.30
C SER A 264 4.63 1.92 -29.05
N ALA A 265 4.79 1.16 -27.96
CA ALA A 265 6.05 0.59 -27.52
C ALA A 265 6.62 -0.44 -28.50
N ALA A 266 7.92 -0.32 -28.77
CA ALA A 266 8.72 -1.32 -29.49
C ALA A 266 9.75 -2.00 -28.59
N THR A 267 10.30 -1.25 -27.64
CA THR A 267 11.27 -1.72 -26.65
C THR A 267 11.08 -0.98 -25.34
N HIS A 268 11.63 -1.54 -24.26
CA HIS A 268 11.50 -1.04 -22.90
C HIS A 268 12.88 -0.77 -22.30
N ASP A 269 13.02 0.31 -21.55
CA ASP A 269 14.11 0.47 -20.59
C ASP A 269 13.58 0.20 -19.19
N VAL A 270 14.27 -0.64 -18.43
CA VAL A 270 13.87 -1.07 -17.10
C VAL A 270 14.81 -0.45 -16.07
N TYR A 271 14.23 0.35 -15.19
CA TYR A 271 14.92 0.96 -14.05
C TYR A 271 14.46 0.25 -12.78
N PHE A 272 15.40 -0.18 -11.93
CA PHE A 272 15.12 -0.96 -10.72
C PHE A 272 16.15 -0.64 -9.63
N GLY A 273 15.69 -0.37 -8.41
CA GLY A 273 16.57 -0.07 -7.28
C GLY A 273 15.82 0.11 -5.95
N THR A 274 16.55 0.45 -4.88
CA THR A 274 15.97 0.67 -3.53
C THR A 274 15.76 2.15 -3.19
N SER A 275 16.07 3.04 -4.14
CA SER A 275 15.95 4.49 -4.00
C SER A 275 14.92 4.99 -5.01
N PHE A 276 13.77 5.46 -4.51
CA PHE A 276 12.78 6.15 -5.34
C PHE A 276 13.44 7.28 -6.12
N ASP A 277 14.40 7.98 -5.50
CA ASP A 277 15.07 9.11 -6.12
C ASP A 277 15.93 8.78 -7.32
N ASP A 278 16.66 7.67 -7.22
CA ASP A 278 17.51 7.24 -8.31
C ASP A 278 16.65 6.69 -9.45
N VAL A 279 15.64 5.88 -9.14
CA VAL A 279 14.72 5.30 -10.13
C VAL A 279 13.90 6.36 -10.84
N ASN A 280 13.37 7.35 -10.12
CA ASN A 280 12.56 8.40 -10.72
C ASN A 280 13.40 9.32 -11.63
N ASP A 281 14.64 9.63 -11.27
CA ASP A 281 15.40 10.65 -12.01
C ASP A 281 16.35 10.09 -13.06
N ALA A 282 16.60 8.78 -13.02
CA ALA A 282 17.49 8.14 -13.97
C ALA A 282 17.01 8.36 -15.41
N THR A 283 17.97 8.49 -16.32
CA THR A 283 17.79 8.53 -17.77
C THR A 283 18.87 7.69 -18.42
N ARG A 284 18.79 7.40 -19.71
CA ARG A 284 19.92 6.76 -20.43
C ARG A 284 21.25 7.51 -20.30
N ALA A 285 21.21 8.85 -20.24
CA ALA A 285 22.40 9.68 -20.15
C ALA A 285 22.97 9.78 -18.73
N ASP A 286 22.10 9.63 -17.72
CA ASP A 286 22.45 9.59 -16.30
C ASP A 286 21.67 8.44 -15.62
N PRO A 287 22.17 7.19 -15.73
CA PRO A 287 21.40 6.02 -15.30
C PRO A 287 21.33 5.82 -13.79
N ARG A 288 22.06 6.62 -13.00
CA ARG A 288 22.14 6.56 -11.52
C ARG A 288 22.37 5.16 -10.91
N GLY A 289 22.89 4.22 -11.71
CA GLY A 289 23.10 2.83 -11.30
C GLY A 289 21.83 1.96 -11.23
N VAL A 290 20.67 2.49 -11.67
CA VAL A 290 19.38 1.80 -11.60
C VAL A 290 18.80 1.40 -12.96
N LEU A 291 19.34 1.90 -14.07
CA LEU A 291 19.01 1.36 -15.41
C LEU A 291 19.64 -0.04 -15.55
N ILE A 292 18.84 -1.08 -15.36
CA ILE A 292 19.33 -2.47 -15.33
C ILE A 292 19.14 -3.21 -16.66
N SER A 293 18.29 -2.70 -17.56
CA SER A 293 18.06 -3.25 -18.89
C SER A 293 17.67 -2.12 -19.84
N GLU A 294 18.41 -1.95 -20.94
CA GLU A 294 18.12 -0.93 -21.96
C GLU A 294 17.65 -1.59 -23.27
N GLY A 295 16.53 -1.13 -23.82
CA GLY A 295 16.02 -1.52 -25.12
C GLY A 295 15.60 -2.99 -25.24
N GLN A 296 15.09 -3.60 -24.17
CA GLN A 296 14.60 -4.98 -24.22
C GLN A 296 13.24 -5.07 -24.94
N THR A 297 12.96 -6.22 -25.56
CA THR A 297 11.71 -6.45 -26.30
C THR A 297 10.64 -7.16 -25.49
N ASP A 298 11.04 -7.89 -24.45
CA ASP A 298 10.10 -8.61 -23.60
C ASP A 298 9.55 -7.65 -22.56
N ALA A 299 8.23 -7.72 -22.29
CA ALA A 299 7.57 -6.93 -21.25
C ALA A 299 7.70 -7.59 -19.86
N SER A 300 8.89 -8.13 -19.59
CA SER A 300 9.24 -8.73 -18.32
C SER A 300 10.75 -8.63 -18.04
N TYR A 301 11.12 -8.65 -16.77
CA TYR A 301 12.49 -8.62 -16.32
C TYR A 301 12.67 -9.50 -15.08
N GLU A 302 13.67 -10.36 -15.10
CA GLU A 302 14.04 -11.21 -13.96
C GLU A 302 15.22 -10.56 -13.21
N PRO A 303 15.03 -10.09 -11.97
CA PRO A 303 16.12 -9.55 -11.16
C PRO A 303 17.29 -10.51 -11.04
N THR A 304 18.51 -9.97 -11.06
CA THR A 304 19.72 -10.79 -10.90
C THR A 304 19.89 -11.18 -9.43
N GLY A 305 19.56 -12.43 -9.09
CA GLY A 305 19.66 -12.94 -7.73
C GLY A 305 18.39 -12.71 -6.92
N LEU A 306 18.44 -13.08 -5.64
CA LEU A 306 17.30 -12.89 -4.73
C LEU A 306 17.29 -11.47 -4.20
N LEU A 307 16.10 -10.87 -4.15
CA LEU A 307 15.84 -9.59 -3.48
C LEU A 307 16.14 -9.68 -1.98
N ASP A 308 16.36 -8.57 -1.29
CA ASP A 308 16.63 -8.55 0.14
C ASP A 308 15.32 -8.59 0.96
N PHE A 309 15.32 -9.27 2.10
CA PHE A 309 14.13 -9.39 2.96
C PHE A 309 13.63 -8.03 3.45
N GLY A 310 12.32 -7.84 3.47
CA GLY A 310 11.66 -6.64 4.01
C GLY A 310 12.07 -5.34 3.32
N THR A 311 12.71 -5.42 2.16
CA THR A 311 13.23 -4.27 1.44
C THR A 311 12.22 -3.82 0.41
N THR A 312 11.93 -2.52 0.41
CA THR A 312 11.12 -1.88 -0.63
C THR A 312 11.99 -1.58 -1.85
N TYR A 313 11.55 -2.05 -3.01
CA TYR A 313 12.14 -1.77 -4.31
C TYR A 313 11.23 -0.85 -5.09
N TYR A 314 11.85 0.05 -5.85
CA TYR A 314 11.20 0.97 -6.79
C TYR A 314 11.63 0.59 -8.19
N TRP A 315 10.71 0.71 -9.14
CA TRP A 315 10.98 0.37 -10.53
C TRP A 315 10.13 1.19 -11.48
N ARG A 316 10.66 1.40 -12.68
CA ARG A 316 10.04 2.23 -13.71
C ARG A 316 10.33 1.63 -15.07
N ILE A 317 9.35 1.69 -15.95
CA ILE A 317 9.49 1.28 -17.34
C ILE A 317 9.39 2.53 -18.21
N ASP A 318 10.45 2.83 -18.97
CA ASP A 318 10.35 3.81 -20.05
C ASP A 318 10.04 3.07 -21.35
N GLU A 319 8.97 3.48 -22.03
CA GLU A 319 8.51 2.89 -23.28
C GLU A 319 9.13 3.62 -24.47
N ILE A 320 9.68 2.87 -25.44
CA ILE A 320 10.34 3.46 -26.61
C ILE A 320 9.55 3.13 -27.86
N SER A 321 9.11 4.16 -28.58
CA SER A 321 8.27 3.97 -29.77
C SER A 321 9.04 3.38 -30.97
N ALA A 322 8.31 2.65 -31.83
CA ALA A 322 8.83 2.05 -33.06
C ALA A 322 9.23 3.06 -34.17
N GLY A 323 8.87 4.34 -34.01
CA GLY A 323 9.09 5.39 -35.01
C GLY A 323 10.56 5.78 -35.20
N PRO A 324 10.90 6.51 -36.28
CA PRO A 324 12.29 6.87 -36.60
C PRO A 324 12.97 7.72 -35.52
N ASP A 325 12.18 8.42 -34.72
CA ASP A 325 12.68 9.30 -33.64
C ASP A 325 12.89 8.55 -32.32
N HIS A 326 12.44 7.29 -32.22
CA HIS A 326 12.54 6.46 -31.00
C HIS A 326 12.18 7.22 -29.73
N THR A 327 11.05 7.93 -29.76
CA THR A 327 10.56 8.73 -28.63
C THR A 327 10.49 7.86 -27.37
N ILE A 328 11.07 8.38 -26.29
CA ILE A 328 11.04 7.74 -24.97
C ILE A 328 9.88 8.34 -24.19
N HIS A 329 8.92 7.50 -23.82
CA HIS A 329 7.83 7.82 -22.92
C HIS A 329 8.19 7.33 -21.53
N ARG A 330 8.50 8.28 -20.65
CA ARG A 330 8.85 7.95 -19.27
C ARG A 330 7.61 7.49 -18.49
N GLY A 331 7.68 6.27 -17.97
CA GLY A 331 6.62 5.67 -17.16
C GLY A 331 6.57 6.19 -15.73
N ASP A 332 5.54 5.75 -15.03
CA ASP A 332 5.37 5.97 -13.60
C ASP A 332 6.30 5.05 -12.80
N VAL A 333 6.65 5.49 -11.58
CA VAL A 333 7.49 4.69 -10.68
C VAL A 333 6.59 3.86 -9.79
N TRP A 334 6.68 2.54 -9.94
CA TRP A 334 6.02 1.58 -9.08
C TRP A 334 6.94 1.12 -7.96
N SER A 335 6.36 0.55 -6.91
CA SER A 335 7.10 -0.03 -5.80
C SER A 335 6.52 -1.35 -5.34
N PHE A 336 7.33 -2.15 -4.65
CA PHE A 336 6.85 -3.29 -3.88
C PHE A 336 7.82 -3.61 -2.75
N THR A 337 7.35 -4.28 -1.71
CA THR A 337 8.17 -4.73 -0.58
C THR A 337 8.32 -6.24 -0.60
N ALA A 338 9.57 -6.69 -0.71
CA ALA A 338 9.90 -8.11 -0.63
C ALA A 338 9.56 -8.66 0.76
N GLU A 339 9.20 -9.93 0.82
CA GLU A 339 8.82 -10.63 2.04
C GLU A 339 9.78 -10.41 3.21
N PRO A 340 9.29 -10.32 4.46
CA PRO A 340 10.16 -10.25 5.62
C PRO A 340 10.85 -11.59 5.88
N PHE A 341 11.94 -11.57 6.64
CA PHE A 341 12.66 -12.79 7.01
C PHE A 341 11.82 -13.70 7.92
N ALA A 342 11.09 -13.11 8.86
CA ALA A 342 10.23 -13.78 9.84
C ALA A 342 8.89 -13.05 9.95
N TYR A 343 7.86 -13.77 10.38
CA TYR A 343 6.49 -13.27 10.55
C TYR A 343 6.04 -13.39 12.00
N ALA A 344 5.09 -12.55 12.42
CA ALA A 344 4.50 -12.68 13.74
C ALA A 344 3.61 -13.94 13.83
N VAL A 345 3.64 -14.60 14.97
CA VAL A 345 2.65 -15.64 15.32
C VAL A 345 1.37 -14.94 15.76
N GLU A 346 0.25 -15.21 15.09
CA GLU A 346 -1.02 -14.53 15.36
C GLU A 346 -1.86 -15.24 16.43
N ASN A 347 -1.97 -16.57 16.34
CA ASN A 347 -2.84 -17.35 17.21
C ASN A 347 -2.10 -17.84 18.45
N ILE A 348 -2.07 -17.00 19.50
CA ILE A 348 -1.40 -17.31 20.76
C ILE A 348 -2.41 -17.36 21.91
N ILE A 349 -2.42 -18.46 22.66
CA ILE A 349 -3.15 -18.58 23.93
C ILE A 349 -2.16 -18.35 25.07
N ALA A 350 -2.34 -17.26 25.81
CA ALA A 350 -1.55 -16.96 26.99
C ALA A 350 -2.25 -17.43 28.28
N THR A 351 -1.51 -18.10 29.16
CA THR A 351 -1.99 -18.61 30.46
C THR A 351 -0.95 -18.36 31.54
N SER A 352 -1.39 -18.20 32.78
CA SER A 352 -0.50 -18.01 33.94
C SER A 352 -1.00 -18.81 35.13
N ASN A 353 -0.09 -19.25 36.00
CA ASN A 353 -0.45 -19.83 37.30
C ASN A 353 -0.62 -18.79 38.41
N GLY A 354 -0.28 -17.52 38.17
CA GLY A 354 -0.50 -16.42 39.10
C GLY A 354 -1.95 -15.93 39.10
N PHE A 355 -2.36 -15.30 40.20
CA PHE A 355 -3.66 -14.65 40.28
C PHE A 355 -3.59 -13.26 39.65
N SER A 356 -4.51 -12.98 38.72
CA SER A 356 -4.69 -11.66 38.09
C SER A 356 -6.08 -11.11 38.40
N GLU A 357 -6.16 -9.80 38.59
CA GLU A 357 -7.45 -9.11 38.69
C GLU A 357 -8.19 -9.09 37.34
N SER A 358 -9.49 -8.81 37.37
CA SER A 358 -10.28 -8.69 36.15
C SER A 358 -9.69 -7.64 35.22
N MET A 359 -9.53 -7.98 33.94
CA MET A 359 -8.94 -7.15 32.86
C MET A 359 -7.41 -7.13 32.78
N SER A 360 -6.67 -7.66 33.76
CA SER A 360 -5.19 -7.75 33.73
C SER A 360 -4.71 -9.19 33.56
N GLY A 361 -5.49 -10.02 32.85
CA GLY A 361 -5.17 -11.42 32.59
C GLY A 361 -4.01 -11.62 31.61
N PRO A 362 -3.45 -12.83 31.51
CA PRO A 362 -2.28 -13.14 30.67
C PRO A 362 -2.52 -12.87 29.18
N GLU A 363 -3.77 -12.89 28.71
CA GLU A 363 -4.18 -12.53 27.35
C GLU A 363 -3.72 -11.13 26.94
N ARG A 364 -3.56 -10.21 27.89
CA ARG A 364 -3.05 -8.85 27.62
C ARG A 364 -1.66 -8.83 27.02
N THR A 365 -0.89 -9.90 27.20
CA THR A 365 0.47 -9.98 26.67
C THR A 365 0.55 -10.34 25.19
N VAL A 366 -0.57 -10.65 24.53
CA VAL A 366 -0.61 -11.10 23.12
C VAL A 366 -1.80 -10.55 22.34
N ASP A 367 -2.66 -9.75 22.96
CA ASP A 367 -3.89 -9.23 22.34
C ASP A 367 -3.71 -7.83 21.71
N GLY A 368 -2.50 -7.25 21.80
CA GLY A 368 -2.19 -5.94 21.26
C GLY A 368 -2.76 -4.78 22.08
N SER A 369 -3.31 -5.03 23.27
CA SER A 369 -3.81 -3.97 24.15
C SER A 369 -2.72 -2.94 24.40
N GLY A 370 -3.09 -1.67 24.34
CA GLY A 370 -2.15 -0.56 24.57
C GLY A 370 -1.14 -0.27 23.46
N LEU A 371 -1.02 -1.09 22.41
CA LEU A 371 -0.19 -0.77 21.24
C LEU A 371 -0.88 0.23 20.30
N ASP A 372 -0.13 1.21 19.82
CA ASP A 372 -0.54 2.08 18.71
C ASP A 372 0.02 1.60 17.36
N ALA A 373 -0.32 2.33 16.28
CA ALA A 373 0.13 2.00 14.92
C ALA A 373 1.66 2.06 14.72
N ASP A 374 2.40 2.67 15.65
CA ASP A 374 3.86 2.78 15.63
C ASP A 374 4.51 1.75 16.59
N ASP A 375 3.77 0.74 17.06
CA ASP A 375 4.22 -0.27 18.02
C ASP A 375 4.68 0.32 19.38
N ARG A 376 4.09 1.45 19.78
CA ARG A 376 4.34 2.06 21.09
C ARG A 376 3.24 1.64 22.06
N HIS A 377 3.63 1.10 23.20
CA HIS A 377 2.73 0.66 24.25
C HIS A 377 2.34 1.80 25.20
N SER A 378 1.08 1.79 25.63
CA SER A 378 0.49 2.70 26.60
C SER A 378 1.09 2.57 28.01
N VAL A 379 0.61 3.42 28.92
CA VAL A 379 0.90 3.36 30.36
C VAL A 379 -0.32 2.92 31.19
N ASP A 380 -1.42 2.53 30.55
CA ASP A 380 -2.64 2.12 31.25
C ASP A 380 -2.51 0.69 31.77
N HIS A 381 -2.70 0.51 33.07
CA HIS A 381 -2.62 -0.80 33.72
C HIS A 381 -3.60 -1.84 33.15
N ALA A 382 -4.73 -1.41 32.57
CA ALA A 382 -5.72 -2.31 31.99
C ALA A 382 -5.26 -2.93 30.67
N ASP A 383 -4.23 -2.35 30.06
CA ASP A 383 -3.63 -2.84 28.82
C ASP A 383 -2.54 -3.89 29.08
N MET A 384 -2.27 -4.26 30.34
CA MET A 384 -1.11 -5.07 30.70
C MET A 384 -1.51 -6.24 31.59
N TRP A 385 -0.74 -7.32 31.51
CA TRP A 385 -0.83 -8.41 32.46
C TRP A 385 -0.11 -8.05 33.76
N LEU A 386 -0.76 -8.34 34.88
CA LEU A 386 -0.17 -8.26 36.23
C LEU A 386 -0.66 -9.45 37.03
N ALA A 387 0.25 -10.15 37.72
CA ALA A 387 -0.09 -11.26 38.58
C ALA A 387 0.59 -11.21 39.94
N GLU A 388 -0.12 -11.69 40.96
CA GLU A 388 0.44 -12.05 42.25
C GLU A 388 1.16 -13.40 42.15
N LEU A 389 2.26 -13.56 42.90
CA LEU A 389 2.98 -14.84 42.91
C LEU A 389 2.14 -15.94 43.59
N PRO A 390 2.10 -17.15 43.01
CA PRO A 390 1.42 -18.28 43.61
C PRO A 390 2.16 -18.83 44.83
N ASP A 391 1.42 -19.47 45.73
CA ASP A 391 1.97 -20.08 46.94
C ASP A 391 2.86 -21.29 46.62
N ASN A 392 4.12 -21.27 47.08
CA ASN A 392 5.07 -22.39 47.05
C ASN A 392 5.53 -22.87 45.66
N GLU A 393 5.31 -22.11 44.60
CA GLU A 393 5.86 -22.40 43.27
C GLU A 393 6.26 -21.12 42.51
N PRO A 394 7.18 -21.19 41.54
CA PRO A 394 7.51 -20.04 40.70
C PRO A 394 6.30 -19.60 39.86
N LEU A 395 6.11 -18.28 39.75
CA LEU A 395 5.19 -17.69 38.77
C LEU A 395 5.67 -18.01 37.36
N HIS A 396 4.77 -18.49 36.52
CA HIS A 396 5.04 -18.72 35.11
C HIS A 396 3.92 -18.18 34.22
N LEU A 397 4.34 -17.68 33.07
CA LEU A 397 3.49 -17.29 31.95
C LEU A 397 3.79 -18.23 30.79
N GLN A 398 2.76 -18.86 30.23
CA GLN A 398 2.86 -19.83 29.16
C GLN A 398 2.08 -19.37 27.94
N TYR A 399 2.69 -19.56 26.79
CA TYR A 399 2.14 -19.29 25.47
C TYR A 399 1.99 -20.61 24.74
N GLU A 400 0.78 -20.89 24.27
CA GLU A 400 0.49 -21.99 23.36
C GLU A 400 0.19 -21.44 21.96
N PHE A 401 0.81 -22.02 20.95
CA PHE A 401 0.57 -21.72 19.55
C PHE A 401 -0.35 -22.76 18.91
N ASP A 402 -1.01 -22.37 17.82
CA ASP A 402 -1.93 -23.22 17.05
C ASP A 402 -1.26 -24.41 16.34
N ARG A 403 0.05 -24.30 16.08
CA ARG A 403 0.87 -25.35 15.48
C ARG A 403 2.32 -25.26 15.94
N LEU A 404 3.15 -26.18 15.43
CA LEU A 404 4.59 -26.13 15.60
C LEU A 404 5.20 -25.01 14.73
N TYR A 405 5.98 -24.13 15.35
CA TYR A 405 6.70 -23.05 14.67
C TYR A 405 8.20 -23.20 14.79
N LYS A 406 8.94 -22.79 13.75
CA LYS A 406 10.38 -22.53 13.83
C LYS A 406 10.60 -21.13 14.41
N LEU A 407 10.69 -21.01 15.74
CA LEU A 407 10.71 -19.71 16.40
C LEU A 407 12.02 -18.95 16.11
N HIS A 408 11.87 -17.70 15.69
CA HIS A 408 12.98 -16.80 15.43
C HIS A 408 13.33 -15.97 16.67
N GLN A 409 12.42 -15.10 17.10
CA GLN A 409 12.66 -14.14 18.16
C GLN A 409 11.36 -13.86 18.94
N MET A 410 11.48 -13.40 20.17
CA MET A 410 10.40 -12.78 20.91
C MET A 410 10.78 -11.33 21.22
N LEU A 411 9.96 -10.38 20.76
CA LEU A 411 10.03 -8.99 21.17
C LEU A 411 9.24 -8.82 22.45
N VAL A 412 9.76 -8.01 23.39
CA VAL A 412 9.15 -7.84 24.72
C VAL A 412 8.96 -6.36 25.01
N TRP A 413 7.70 -6.00 25.30
CA TRP A 413 7.32 -4.79 26.02
C TRP A 413 7.08 -5.20 27.47
N ASN A 414 7.94 -4.71 28.35
CA ASN A 414 7.83 -4.96 29.77
C ASN A 414 6.74 -4.08 30.40
N TYR A 415 6.28 -4.43 31.61
CA TYR A 415 5.25 -3.66 32.32
C TYR A 415 5.60 -2.17 32.36
N ASN A 416 4.67 -1.30 31.97
CA ASN A 416 4.97 0.09 31.59
C ASN A 416 4.04 1.14 32.22
N VAL A 417 3.45 0.86 33.38
CA VAL A 417 2.60 1.85 34.07
C VAL A 417 3.37 3.15 34.38
N GLU A 418 2.65 4.26 34.56
CA GLU A 418 3.25 5.60 34.79
C GLU A 418 4.23 5.64 35.99
N PHE A 419 4.05 4.75 36.97
CA PHE A 419 4.90 4.64 38.15
C PHE A 419 5.89 3.47 38.10
N GLU A 420 6.12 2.84 36.94
CA GLU A 420 6.97 1.66 36.82
C GLU A 420 8.39 1.90 37.36
N LEU A 421 8.98 3.06 37.09
CA LEU A 421 10.33 3.39 37.58
C LEU A 421 10.42 3.53 39.11
N LEU A 422 9.28 3.64 39.81
CA LEU A 422 9.18 3.67 41.26
C LEU A 422 8.78 2.31 41.83
N LEU A 423 7.83 1.62 41.19
CA LEU A 423 7.23 0.38 41.68
C LEU A 423 8.00 -0.88 41.26
N GLY A 424 8.56 -0.88 40.05
CA GLY A 424 9.35 -1.99 39.50
C GLY A 424 8.56 -3.29 39.32
N LEU A 425 7.32 -3.21 38.82
CA LEU A 425 6.46 -4.39 38.67
C LEU A 425 6.82 -5.21 37.43
N GLY A 426 7.59 -4.64 36.50
CA GLY A 426 8.08 -5.36 35.33
C GLY A 426 9.01 -6.51 35.68
N LEU A 427 8.94 -7.59 34.89
CA LEU A 427 9.86 -8.72 34.98
C LEU A 427 11.31 -8.22 34.81
N LYS A 428 12.23 -8.71 35.62
CA LYS A 428 13.66 -8.42 35.51
C LYS A 428 14.44 -9.63 35.04
N GLU A 429 14.20 -10.79 35.65
CA GLU A 429 14.90 -12.02 35.33
C GLU A 429 13.85 -13.12 35.09
N ALA A 430 14.01 -13.88 34.01
CA ALA A 430 13.15 -15.01 33.69
C ALA A 430 13.95 -16.17 33.09
N THR A 431 13.53 -17.41 33.37
CA THR A 431 13.99 -18.59 32.64
C THR A 431 13.02 -18.84 31.48
N VAL A 432 13.54 -18.95 30.27
CA VAL A 432 12.77 -19.27 29.06
C VAL A 432 12.90 -20.77 28.76
N THR A 433 11.77 -21.45 28.70
CA THR A 433 11.68 -22.86 28.27
C THR A 433 10.70 -23.00 27.12
N TYR A 434 10.89 -24.00 26.28
CA TYR A 434 10.03 -24.29 25.14
C TYR A 434 9.73 -25.79 25.03
N SER A 435 8.65 -26.12 24.34
CA SER A 435 8.21 -27.50 24.14
C SER A 435 7.45 -27.65 22.82
N GLU A 436 7.53 -28.83 22.21
CA GLU A 436 6.74 -29.20 21.03
C GLU A 436 5.37 -29.81 21.42
N ASP A 437 5.28 -30.46 22.58
CA ASP A 437 4.14 -31.28 23.00
C ASP A 437 3.49 -30.82 24.33
N GLY A 438 4.10 -29.85 25.01
CA GLY A 438 3.66 -29.32 26.30
C GLY A 438 4.02 -30.21 27.50
N ILE A 439 4.67 -31.36 27.27
CA ILE A 439 5.05 -32.35 28.28
C ILE A 439 6.56 -32.32 28.50
N ASP A 440 7.33 -32.42 27.42
CA ASP A 440 8.79 -32.43 27.45
C ASP A 440 9.32 -31.02 27.16
N TRP A 441 9.96 -30.41 28.17
CA TRP A 441 10.42 -29.03 28.13
C TRP A 441 11.93 -28.94 28.00
N SER A 442 12.39 -28.12 27.06
CA SER A 442 13.79 -27.74 26.88
C SER A 442 14.04 -26.33 27.40
N MET A 443 15.22 -26.09 27.96
CA MET A 443 15.63 -24.76 28.42
C MET A 443 16.34 -24.02 27.30
N LEU A 444 15.82 -22.84 26.94
CA LEU A 444 16.50 -21.91 26.04
C LEU A 444 17.61 -21.16 26.79
N GLY A 445 17.28 -20.63 27.97
CA GLY A 445 18.24 -19.93 28.82
C GLY A 445 17.56 -19.02 29.84
N ASP A 446 18.39 -18.37 30.66
CA ASP A 446 17.95 -17.27 31.52
C ASP A 446 18.16 -15.93 30.81
N VAL A 447 17.21 -15.01 30.97
CA VAL A 447 17.18 -13.70 30.31
C VAL A 447 16.98 -12.60 31.33
N GLU A 448 17.66 -11.47 31.11
CA GLU A 448 17.40 -10.22 31.83
C GLU A 448 16.58 -9.30 30.93
N LEU A 449 15.42 -8.85 31.41
CA LEU A 449 14.50 -7.99 30.67
C LEU A 449 14.67 -6.53 31.11
N SER A 450 14.80 -5.64 30.14
CA SER A 450 14.88 -4.20 30.38
C SER A 450 13.60 -3.69 31.05
N GLN A 451 13.74 -2.80 32.04
CA GLN A 451 12.59 -2.18 32.69
C GLN A 451 11.74 -1.37 31.69
N GLY A 452 10.43 -1.29 31.92
CA GLY A 452 9.54 -0.39 31.20
C GLY A 452 9.94 1.08 31.38
N THR A 453 9.58 1.93 30.42
CA THR A 453 10.04 3.34 30.41
C THR A 453 9.11 4.30 31.14
N ALA A 454 7.93 3.84 31.55
CA ALA A 454 6.84 4.63 32.12
C ALA A 454 6.36 5.76 31.19
N LYS A 455 6.36 5.51 29.88
CA LYS A 455 5.93 6.48 28.85
C LYS A 455 5.04 5.80 27.82
N ALA A 456 4.05 6.54 27.31
CA ALA A 456 3.17 6.06 26.24
C ALA A 456 3.86 5.97 24.87
N THR A 457 5.16 6.27 24.79
CA THR A 457 5.98 6.13 23.58
C THR A 457 6.89 4.90 23.65
N TYR A 458 6.54 3.90 24.46
CA TYR A 458 7.41 2.78 24.80
C TYR A 458 7.37 1.69 23.72
N THR A 459 8.48 1.49 23.02
CA THR A 459 8.66 0.37 22.07
C THR A 459 9.35 -0.82 22.75
N ALA A 460 9.24 -2.02 22.17
CA ALA A 460 9.97 -3.19 22.65
C ALA A 460 11.45 -2.86 22.82
N ASN A 461 11.98 -3.16 24.00
CA ASN A 461 13.37 -2.84 24.37
C ASN A 461 14.17 -4.08 24.77
N THR A 462 13.56 -5.26 24.67
CA THR A 462 14.23 -6.55 24.85
C THR A 462 13.82 -7.48 23.72
N THR A 463 14.80 -8.18 23.15
CA THR A 463 14.62 -9.21 22.12
C THR A 463 15.28 -10.49 22.62
N ILE A 464 14.54 -11.59 22.58
CA ILE A 464 15.03 -12.92 22.93
C ILE A 464 15.13 -13.74 21.65
N ASP A 465 16.33 -14.22 21.33
CA ASP A 465 16.57 -15.07 20.17
C ASP A 465 16.27 -16.54 20.50
N PHE A 466 15.43 -17.17 19.70
CA PHE A 466 15.07 -18.58 19.80
C PHE A 466 15.94 -19.47 18.92
N HIS A 467 16.83 -18.89 18.11
CA HIS A 467 17.78 -19.61 17.26
C HIS A 467 17.14 -20.64 16.32
N GLY A 468 15.87 -20.45 15.94
CA GLY A 468 15.15 -21.35 15.06
C GLY A 468 14.69 -22.65 15.72
N VAL A 469 14.52 -22.70 17.05
CA VAL A 469 14.03 -23.94 17.70
C VAL A 469 12.58 -24.23 17.31
N PRO A 470 12.22 -25.51 17.11
CA PRO A 470 10.83 -25.94 16.97
C PRO A 470 10.11 -25.81 18.32
N ALA A 471 8.98 -25.09 18.34
CA ALA A 471 8.16 -24.98 19.53
C ALA A 471 6.69 -24.76 19.18
N ARG A 472 5.82 -25.39 19.97
CA ARG A 472 4.39 -25.08 20.05
C ARG A 472 4.05 -24.37 21.37
N PHE A 473 4.90 -24.52 22.38
CA PHE A 473 4.74 -23.91 23.68
C PHE A 473 6.00 -23.17 24.08
N VAL A 474 5.82 -21.98 24.67
CA VAL A 474 6.89 -21.23 25.34
C VAL A 474 6.43 -20.90 26.76
N ARG A 475 7.34 -20.99 27.73
CA ARG A 475 7.06 -20.62 29.12
C ARG A 475 8.16 -19.72 29.66
N LEU A 476 7.75 -18.60 30.22
CA LEU A 476 8.57 -17.70 31.01
C LEU A 476 8.36 -18.01 32.49
N THR A 477 9.40 -18.50 33.16
CA THR A 477 9.40 -18.70 34.61
C THR A 477 10.05 -17.49 35.26
N VAL A 478 9.29 -16.72 36.02
CA VAL A 478 9.78 -15.48 36.65
C VAL A 478 10.79 -15.81 37.76
N ARG A 479 11.96 -15.18 37.68
CA ARG A 479 13.04 -15.28 38.68
C ARG A 479 13.18 -14.02 39.53
N GLY A 480 12.81 -12.87 38.98
CA GLY A 480 12.75 -11.60 39.71
C GLY A 480 12.04 -10.51 38.92
N ALA A 481 11.55 -9.50 39.63
CA ALA A 481 11.05 -8.25 39.07
C ALA A 481 11.87 -7.06 39.62
N TRP A 482 11.75 -5.89 38.99
CA TRP A 482 12.61 -4.74 39.24
C TRP A 482 12.48 -4.15 40.67
N GLY A 483 11.29 -4.23 41.27
CA GLY A 483 10.95 -3.61 42.54
C GLY A 483 10.63 -4.57 43.69
N GLY A 484 10.59 -5.88 43.45
CA GLY A 484 10.27 -6.89 44.47
C GLY A 484 9.73 -8.18 43.86
N THR A 485 9.29 -9.14 44.69
CA THR A 485 8.82 -10.47 44.23
C THR A 485 7.41 -10.80 44.74
N GLU A 486 6.57 -9.81 45.02
CA GLU A 486 5.17 -10.05 45.45
C GLU A 486 4.20 -10.01 44.25
N GLN A 487 4.53 -9.22 43.24
CA GLN A 487 3.82 -9.12 41.97
C GLN A 487 4.82 -9.03 40.82
N ALA A 488 4.40 -9.47 39.65
CA ALA A 488 5.13 -9.27 38.40
C ALA A 488 4.15 -9.05 37.26
N GLY A 489 4.51 -8.18 36.33
CA GLY A 489 3.68 -7.85 35.18
C GLY A 489 4.47 -7.75 33.88
N LEU A 490 3.75 -7.84 32.78
CA LEU A 490 4.27 -7.73 31.42
C LEU A 490 3.24 -7.00 30.56
N SER A 491 3.71 -6.16 29.64
CA SER A 491 2.82 -5.44 28.74
C SER A 491 2.44 -6.31 27.56
N GLU A 492 3.40 -6.65 26.69
CA GLU A 492 3.13 -7.34 25.42
C GLU A 492 4.36 -8.17 25.02
N VAL A 493 4.14 -9.28 24.33
CA VAL A 493 5.18 -10.04 23.64
C VAL A 493 4.75 -10.35 22.21
N ARG A 494 5.72 -10.29 21.29
CA ARG A 494 5.51 -10.70 19.91
C ARG A 494 6.49 -11.79 19.54
N PHE A 495 5.97 -12.99 19.29
CA PHE A 495 6.76 -14.10 18.77
C PHE A 495 6.86 -13.97 17.25
N LEU A 496 8.09 -14.02 16.74
CA LEU A 496 8.41 -14.07 15.32
C LEU A 496 8.87 -15.49 14.95
N TYR A 497 8.46 -16.00 13.80
CA TYR A 497 8.83 -17.32 13.30
C TYR A 497 9.39 -17.27 11.88
N ILE A 498 10.31 -18.19 11.59
CA ILE A 498 10.80 -18.45 10.24
C ILE A 498 9.78 -19.39 9.57
N PRO A 499 9.21 -19.04 8.40
CA PRO A 499 8.18 -19.86 7.76
C PRO A 499 8.77 -21.10 7.09
N ALA A 500 9.12 -22.10 7.89
CA ALA A 500 9.81 -23.30 7.45
C ALA A 500 8.91 -24.28 6.66
N GLN A 501 7.59 -24.17 6.82
CA GLN A 501 6.59 -24.99 6.12
C GLN A 501 6.20 -24.38 4.77
N ALA A 502 5.72 -25.22 3.85
CA ALA A 502 5.04 -24.75 2.64
C ALA A 502 3.75 -23.99 3.01
N ARG A 503 3.46 -22.92 2.27
CA ARG A 503 2.31 -22.02 2.52
C ARG A 503 1.70 -21.52 1.21
N GLU A 504 0.58 -20.80 1.29
CA GLU A 504 -0.10 -20.20 0.12
C GLU A 504 -0.32 -21.18 -1.05
N PRO A 505 -1.11 -22.25 -0.84
CA PRO A 505 -1.37 -23.23 -1.87
C PRO A 505 -2.09 -22.61 -3.08
N GLN A 506 -1.76 -23.13 -4.25
CA GLN A 506 -2.44 -22.92 -5.51
C GLN A 506 -2.82 -24.31 -6.08
N PRO A 507 -4.12 -24.61 -6.24
CA PRO A 507 -5.24 -23.73 -5.96
C PRO A 507 -5.35 -23.44 -4.45
N ALA A 508 -6.03 -22.34 -4.10
CA ALA A 508 -6.29 -21.99 -2.70
C ALA A 508 -6.99 -23.15 -1.97
N ASP A 509 -6.76 -23.26 -0.66
CA ASP A 509 -7.40 -24.30 0.15
C ASP A 509 -8.93 -24.21 0.06
N GLY A 510 -9.58 -25.35 -0.20
CA GLY A 510 -11.02 -25.45 -0.42
C GLY A 510 -11.49 -25.00 -1.81
N ALA A 511 -10.60 -24.73 -2.75
CA ALA A 511 -10.98 -24.32 -4.11
C ALA A 511 -11.88 -25.35 -4.80
N VAL A 512 -12.78 -24.85 -5.65
CA VAL A 512 -13.70 -25.67 -6.46
C VAL A 512 -13.43 -25.41 -7.95
N GLU A 513 -14.01 -26.24 -8.82
CA GLU A 513 -13.84 -26.15 -10.28
C GLU A 513 -12.37 -26.21 -10.73
N PHE A 514 -11.53 -26.94 -10.00
CA PHE A 514 -10.12 -27.06 -10.36
C PHE A 514 -9.97 -27.89 -11.64
N GLY A 515 -9.24 -27.34 -12.62
CA GLY A 515 -8.98 -28.02 -13.88
C GLY A 515 -8.14 -29.27 -13.65
N VAL A 516 -8.62 -30.42 -14.12
CA VAL A 516 -7.99 -31.74 -13.89
C VAL A 516 -6.59 -31.91 -14.47
N ASN A 517 -6.09 -30.95 -15.24
CA ASN A 517 -4.74 -30.92 -15.82
C ASN A 517 -3.87 -29.80 -15.26
N ASN A 518 -4.39 -29.02 -14.31
CA ASN A 518 -3.66 -27.91 -13.73
C ASN A 518 -2.62 -28.42 -12.72
N ALA A 519 -1.50 -27.72 -12.64
CA ALA A 519 -0.49 -27.99 -11.63
C ALA A 519 -0.92 -27.42 -10.28
N LEU A 520 -0.52 -28.11 -9.22
CA LEU A 520 -0.48 -27.57 -7.87
C LEU A 520 0.79 -26.71 -7.75
N ALA A 521 0.73 -25.63 -7.00
CA ALA A 521 1.87 -24.79 -6.65
C ALA A 521 1.74 -24.26 -5.21
N TRP A 522 2.83 -23.83 -4.62
CA TRP A 522 2.86 -23.33 -3.25
C TRP A 522 4.01 -22.34 -3.08
N ARG A 523 4.01 -21.61 -1.97
CA ARG A 523 5.17 -20.86 -1.52
C ARG A 523 6.08 -21.76 -0.69
N ALA A 524 7.36 -21.82 -1.06
CA ALA A 524 8.35 -22.66 -0.41
C ALA A 524 8.51 -22.29 1.08
N GLY A 525 8.78 -23.31 1.89
CA GLY A 525 9.34 -23.10 3.22
C GLY A 525 10.71 -22.43 3.13
N ARG A 526 11.05 -21.59 4.11
CA ARG A 526 12.37 -20.95 4.18
C ARG A 526 13.46 -22.02 4.20
N ASP A 527 14.49 -21.81 3.38
CA ASP A 527 15.64 -22.72 3.24
C ASP A 527 15.30 -24.14 2.74
N ALA A 528 14.08 -24.36 2.23
CA ALA A 528 13.71 -25.63 1.62
C ALA A 528 14.49 -25.86 0.33
N VAL A 529 15.12 -27.02 0.20
CA VAL A 529 15.86 -27.45 -0.99
C VAL A 529 15.06 -28.41 -1.87
N SER A 530 14.03 -29.04 -1.30
CA SER A 530 13.08 -29.89 -2.00
C SER A 530 11.76 -29.99 -1.22
N HIS A 531 10.76 -30.59 -1.86
CA HIS A 531 9.40 -30.70 -1.34
C HIS A 531 8.87 -32.10 -1.58
N ASP A 532 8.47 -32.79 -0.51
CA ASP A 532 7.76 -34.07 -0.59
C ASP A 532 6.26 -33.77 -0.65
N VAL A 533 5.64 -34.14 -1.77
CA VAL A 533 4.24 -33.87 -2.08
C VAL A 533 3.43 -35.14 -1.86
N TYR A 534 2.34 -35.01 -1.13
CA TYR A 534 1.38 -36.06 -0.84
C TYR A 534 0.01 -35.67 -1.40
N LEU A 535 -0.74 -36.64 -1.94
CA LEU A 535 -2.04 -36.41 -2.56
C LEU A 535 -2.95 -37.62 -2.36
N GLY A 536 -4.22 -37.38 -2.02
CA GLY A 536 -5.21 -38.42 -1.81
C GLY A 536 -6.65 -37.90 -1.87
N ALA A 537 -7.62 -38.81 -1.82
CA ALA A 537 -9.05 -38.46 -1.69
C ALA A 537 -9.55 -38.53 -0.23
N ASP A 538 -8.65 -38.87 0.70
CA ASP A 538 -8.90 -38.99 2.13
C ASP A 538 -7.84 -38.13 2.86
N PRO A 539 -8.24 -37.13 3.66
CA PRO A 539 -7.29 -36.25 4.35
C PRO A 539 -6.45 -36.98 5.40
N ASP A 540 -6.92 -38.10 5.93
CA ASP A 540 -6.22 -38.87 6.97
C ASP A 540 -5.30 -39.97 6.39
N ALA A 541 -5.29 -40.13 5.06
CA ALA A 541 -4.55 -41.19 4.36
C ALA A 541 -3.96 -40.69 3.02
N LEU A 542 -3.12 -39.65 3.09
CA LEU A 542 -2.40 -39.14 1.92
C LEU A 542 -1.26 -40.07 1.51
N GLU A 543 -1.15 -40.33 0.20
CA GLU A 543 -0.08 -41.16 -0.37
C GLU A 543 1.04 -40.28 -0.93
N PRO A 544 2.32 -40.69 -0.83
CA PRO A 544 3.43 -39.98 -1.46
C PRO A 544 3.25 -39.89 -2.97
N ALA A 545 3.19 -38.67 -3.50
CA ALA A 545 2.96 -38.40 -4.91
C ALA A 545 4.26 -38.10 -5.66
N ALA A 546 5.11 -37.22 -5.12
CA ALA A 546 6.38 -36.84 -5.72
C ALA A 546 7.35 -36.18 -4.73
N THR A 547 8.63 -36.13 -5.08
CA THR A 547 9.60 -35.19 -4.49
C THR A 547 10.07 -34.24 -5.59
N VAL A 548 9.90 -32.93 -5.38
CA VAL A 548 10.25 -31.91 -6.38
C VAL A 548 11.21 -30.87 -5.80
N ALA A 549 12.12 -30.35 -6.62
CA ALA A 549 13.03 -29.28 -6.21
C ALA A 549 12.36 -27.89 -6.27
N GLY A 550 11.42 -27.70 -7.20
CA GLY A 550 10.67 -26.45 -7.34
C GLY A 550 9.44 -26.41 -6.44
N THR A 551 8.59 -25.41 -6.66
CA THR A 551 7.37 -25.11 -5.91
C THR A 551 6.09 -25.48 -6.66
N SER A 552 6.18 -26.44 -7.58
CA SER A 552 5.07 -26.88 -8.42
C SER A 552 5.09 -28.38 -8.65
N TYR A 553 3.90 -28.97 -8.72
CA TYR A 553 3.68 -30.38 -9.01
C TYR A 553 2.46 -30.57 -9.92
N ALA A 554 2.62 -31.27 -11.03
CA ALA A 554 1.50 -31.65 -11.91
C ALA A 554 1.03 -33.08 -11.55
N PRO A 555 -0.16 -33.25 -10.95
CA PRO A 555 -0.62 -34.56 -10.48
C PRO A 555 -1.02 -35.53 -11.60
N GLY A 556 -1.07 -35.08 -12.85
CA GLY A 556 -1.63 -35.83 -13.97
C GLY A 556 -3.16 -35.77 -13.98
N ALA A 557 -3.80 -36.74 -14.62
CA ALA A 557 -5.25 -36.74 -14.78
C ALA A 557 -5.98 -37.08 -13.46
N LEU A 558 -6.74 -36.12 -12.95
CA LEU A 558 -7.61 -36.27 -11.80
C LEU A 558 -9.03 -36.70 -12.21
N ASN A 559 -9.75 -37.36 -11.31
CA ASN A 559 -11.17 -37.67 -11.53
C ASN A 559 -12.00 -36.38 -11.42
N LEU A 560 -13.01 -36.23 -12.28
CA LEU A 560 -13.96 -35.11 -12.23
C LEU A 560 -14.84 -35.18 -10.97
N ALA A 561 -15.41 -34.03 -10.57
CA ALA A 561 -16.28 -33.88 -9.40
C ALA A 561 -15.78 -34.59 -8.13
N THR A 562 -14.46 -34.64 -7.91
CA THR A 562 -13.82 -35.32 -6.79
C THR A 562 -13.05 -34.30 -5.96
N THR A 563 -13.21 -34.37 -4.63
CA THR A 563 -12.39 -33.62 -3.68
C THR A 563 -11.10 -34.38 -3.41
N TYR A 564 -9.98 -33.69 -3.59
CA TYR A 564 -8.65 -34.17 -3.25
C TYR A 564 -8.08 -33.35 -2.10
N TYR A 565 -7.24 -34.02 -1.31
CA TYR A 565 -6.47 -33.44 -0.23
C TYR A 565 -4.99 -33.63 -0.53
N TRP A 566 -4.19 -32.65 -0.16
CA TRP A 566 -2.76 -32.66 -0.45
C TRP A 566 -1.98 -31.92 0.62
N GLN A 567 -0.72 -32.32 0.76
CA GLN A 567 0.21 -31.78 1.74
C GLN A 567 1.58 -31.68 1.08
N VAL A 568 2.33 -30.65 1.48
CA VAL A 568 3.70 -30.44 1.03
C VAL A 568 4.62 -30.30 2.22
N ASN A 569 5.51 -31.28 2.38
CA ASN A 569 6.53 -31.24 3.42
C ASN A 569 7.78 -30.57 2.85
N ALA A 570 8.20 -29.48 3.49
CA ALA A 570 9.36 -28.70 3.08
C ALA A 570 10.64 -29.34 3.65
N VAL A 571 11.51 -29.82 2.77
CA VAL A 571 12.72 -30.54 3.14
C VAL A 571 13.91 -29.58 3.07
N GLN A 572 14.59 -29.42 4.20
CA GLN A 572 15.85 -28.67 4.35
C GLN A 572 17.03 -29.64 4.39
N GLU A 573 18.27 -29.13 4.53
CA GLU A 573 19.46 -29.99 4.55
C GLU A 573 19.49 -30.99 5.72
N THR A 574 18.95 -30.61 6.87
CA THR A 574 19.04 -31.40 8.12
C THR A 574 17.69 -31.79 8.73
N GLU A 575 16.59 -31.23 8.24
CA GLU A 575 15.26 -31.39 8.83
C GLU A 575 14.17 -31.32 7.75
N SER A 576 12.98 -31.79 8.09
CA SER A 576 11.79 -31.70 7.23
C SER A 576 10.64 -31.12 8.05
N TRP A 577 9.92 -30.18 7.46
CA TRP A 577 8.80 -29.48 8.08
C TRP A 577 7.51 -29.91 7.41
N GLU A 578 6.66 -30.59 8.18
CA GLU A 578 5.38 -31.07 7.72
C GLU A 578 4.45 -29.90 7.37
N GLY A 579 3.83 -29.91 6.19
CA GLY A 579 2.90 -28.86 5.75
C GLY A 579 1.50 -29.01 6.33
N ALA A 580 0.66 -27.98 6.16
CA ALA A 580 -0.77 -28.14 6.38
C ALA A 580 -1.41 -29.02 5.29
N VAL A 581 -2.51 -29.70 5.62
CA VAL A 581 -3.32 -30.42 4.65
C VAL A 581 -4.30 -29.44 4.01
N TRP A 582 -4.19 -29.28 2.69
CA TRP A 582 -5.07 -28.45 1.87
C TRP A 582 -5.99 -29.32 1.03
N SER A 583 -7.05 -28.72 0.51
CA SER A 583 -8.07 -29.40 -0.29
C SER A 583 -8.42 -28.62 -1.55
N PHE A 584 -8.89 -29.34 -2.58
CA PHE A 584 -9.56 -28.75 -3.73
C PHE A 584 -10.56 -29.74 -4.34
N THR A 585 -11.54 -29.24 -5.08
CA THR A 585 -12.53 -30.03 -5.81
C THR A 585 -12.39 -29.77 -7.30
N THR A 586 -12.23 -30.84 -8.07
CA THR A 586 -12.13 -30.77 -9.53
C THR A 586 -13.45 -30.38 -10.19
N GLN A 587 -13.39 -29.75 -11.36
CA GLN A 587 -14.56 -29.36 -12.17
C GLN A 587 -15.62 -30.47 -12.35
N GLU A 588 -16.87 -30.03 -12.49
CA GLU A 588 -18.00 -30.90 -12.86
C GLU A 588 -17.91 -31.40 -14.32
N TYR A 589 -18.79 -32.34 -14.69
CA TYR A 589 -18.77 -33.05 -15.98
C TYR A 589 -19.22 -32.21 -17.18
#